data_AF-A0A538A8K2-F1
#
_entry.id   AF-A0A538A8K2-F1
#
_cell.length_a   1.000
_cell.length_b   1.000
_cell.length_c   1.000
_cell.angle_alpha   90.00
_cell.angle_beta   90.00
_cell.angle_gamma   90.00
#
_symmetry.space_group_name_H-M   'P 1'
#
loop_
_entity.id
_entity.type
_entity.pdbx_description
1 polymer ?
#
loop_
_entity_poly.entity_id
_entity_poly.type
_entity_poly.pdbx_seq_one_letter_code
_entity_poly.pdbx_strand_id
1 'polypeptide(L)'
;MSDVTRSMEATSTGDAARVARERRTAPSGWWGMVLMISTEFTLFASLIASYFYLRFQNGQWPPAGIDAPSVTLPLVLTGVLVLTTIPMFGAVAATRAGRRGRAWALVALALVVQGVYL
;
A
#
# COMPACT_ATOMS: atom_id res chain seq x y z
N MET A 1 -31.49 -8.48 29.94
CA MET A 1 -30.15 -8.76 29.36
C MET A 1 -30.32 -8.72 27.84
N SER A 2 -30.24 -7.53 27.25
CA SER A 2 -30.54 -7.30 25.83
C SER A 2 -29.29 -7.53 24.98
N ASP A 3 -29.37 -8.41 23.98
CA ASP A 3 -28.31 -8.67 23.00
C ASP A 3 -28.06 -7.43 22.13
N VAL A 4 -27.01 -6.68 22.48
CA VAL A 4 -26.53 -5.52 21.71
C VAL A 4 -25.97 -6.01 20.39
N THR A 5 -26.83 -6.05 19.37
CA THR A 5 -26.49 -6.54 18.03
C THR A 5 -26.09 -5.39 17.11
N ARG A 6 -26.48 -4.14 17.43
CA ARG A 6 -26.12 -2.94 16.66
C ARG A 6 -25.04 -2.13 17.36
N SER A 7 -24.03 -1.69 16.60
CA SER A 7 -22.95 -0.83 17.09
C SER A 7 -23.43 0.52 17.65
N MET A 8 -24.64 0.97 17.30
CA MET A 8 -25.27 2.19 17.81
C MET A 8 -25.83 2.05 19.23
N GLU A 9 -26.01 0.81 19.71
CA GLU A 9 -26.50 0.50 21.06
C GLU A 9 -25.34 0.26 22.05
N ALA A 10 -24.11 0.15 21.54
CA ALA A 10 -22.92 0.00 22.36
C ALA A 10 -22.56 1.33 23.05
N THR A 11 -22.89 1.42 24.33
CA THR A 11 -22.55 2.57 25.20
C THR A 11 -21.22 2.40 25.92
N SER A 12 -20.62 1.21 25.87
CA SER A 12 -19.30 0.91 26.43
C SER A 12 -18.27 0.58 25.34
N THR A 13 -16.99 0.93 25.57
CA THR A 13 -15.87 0.61 24.67
C THR A 13 -15.67 -0.91 24.52
N GLY A 14 -16.02 -1.69 25.54
CA GLY A 14 -15.95 -3.15 25.53
C GLY A 14 -16.98 -3.79 24.60
N ASP A 15 -18.22 -3.31 24.64
CA ASP A 15 -19.30 -3.81 23.78
C ASP A 15 -19.08 -3.44 22.32
N ALA A 16 -18.59 -2.22 22.06
CA ALA A 16 -18.22 -1.79 20.71
C ALA A 16 -17.11 -2.68 20.11
N ALA A 17 -16.10 -3.05 20.90
CA ALA A 17 -15.01 -3.94 20.46
C ALA A 17 -15.48 -5.39 20.27
N ARG A 18 -16.51 -5.86 20.99
CA ARG A 18 -17.10 -7.19 20.81
C ARG A 18 -17.89 -7.27 19.50
N VAL A 19 -18.79 -6.31 19.27
CA VAL A 19 -19.57 -6.20 18.03
C VAL A 19 -18.64 -6.06 16.82
N ALA A 20 -17.54 -5.30 16.93
CA ALA A 20 -16.56 -5.18 15.86
C ALA A 20 -15.83 -6.50 15.54
N ARG A 21 -15.57 -7.36 16.53
CA ARG A 21 -14.95 -8.68 16.34
C ARG A 21 -15.91 -9.72 15.77
N GLU A 22 -17.21 -9.58 16.03
CA GLU A 22 -18.25 -10.47 15.49
C GLU A 22 -18.57 -10.16 14.02
N ARG A 23 -18.16 -9.00 13.49
CA ARG A 23 -18.30 -8.68 12.06
C ARG A 23 -17.38 -9.58 11.24
N ARG A 24 -18.01 -10.39 10.38
CA ARG A 24 -17.31 -11.22 9.38
C ARG A 24 -16.69 -10.41 8.24
N THR A 25 -17.15 -9.18 8.02
CA THR A 25 -16.69 -8.29 6.94
C THR A 25 -15.53 -7.41 7.42
N ALA A 26 -14.53 -7.22 6.56
CA ALA A 26 -13.44 -6.29 6.82
C ALA A 26 -13.96 -4.86 7.13
N PRO A 27 -13.24 -4.07 7.94
CA PRO A 27 -13.62 -2.70 8.27
C PRO A 27 -13.86 -1.84 7.02
N SER A 28 -14.76 -0.86 7.09
CA SER A 28 -15.06 0.04 5.97
C SER A 28 -13.81 0.74 5.42
N GLY A 29 -12.87 1.13 6.28
CA GLY A 29 -11.60 1.73 5.88
C GLY A 29 -10.72 0.81 5.04
N TRP A 30 -10.76 -0.52 5.26
CA TRP A 30 -10.02 -1.48 4.45
C TRP A 30 -10.58 -1.53 3.02
N TRP A 31 -11.90 -1.60 2.88
CA TRP A 31 -12.55 -1.56 1.58
C TRP A 31 -12.33 -0.24 0.85
N GLY A 32 -12.38 0.89 1.57
CA GLY A 32 -12.05 2.20 1.02
C GLY A 32 -10.64 2.24 0.42
N MET A 33 -9.64 1.71 1.13
CA MET A 33 -8.27 1.64 0.63
C MET A 33 -8.13 0.70 -0.58
N VAL A 34 -8.81 -0.45 -0.57
CA VAL A 34 -8.78 -1.40 -1.71
C VAL A 34 -9.36 -0.76 -2.97
N LEU A 35 -10.50 -0.06 -2.85
CA LEU A 35 -11.12 0.63 -3.97
C LEU A 35 -10.22 1.75 -4.51
N MET A 36 -9.61 2.53 -3.63
CA MET A 36 -8.63 3.56 -4.02
C MET A 36 -7.41 2.94 -4.72
N ILE A 37 -6.79 1.89 -4.17
CA ILE A 37 -5.67 1.21 -4.85
C ILE A 37 -6.11 0.68 -6.23
N SER A 38 -7.35 0.23 -6.38
CA SER A 38 -7.89 -0.26 -7.66
C SER A 38 -8.03 0.85 -8.71
N THR A 39 -8.36 2.08 -8.31
CA THR A 39 -8.40 3.23 -9.23
C THR A 39 -7.01 3.59 -9.73
N GLU A 40 -6.03 3.64 -8.83
CA GLU A 40 -4.63 3.89 -9.16
C GLU A 40 -4.07 2.77 -10.05
N PHE A 41 -4.40 1.51 -9.77
CA PHE A 41 -4.04 0.38 -10.61
C PHE A 41 -4.58 0.54 -12.03
N THR A 42 -5.83 0.97 -12.18
CA THR A 42 -6.43 1.21 -13.50
C THR A 42 -5.71 2.33 -14.26
N LEU A 43 -5.31 3.40 -13.55
CA LEU A 43 -4.50 4.47 -14.11
C LEU A 43 -3.16 3.93 -14.63
N PHE A 44 -2.38 3.21 -13.81
CA PHE A 44 -1.11 2.64 -14.26
C PHE A 44 -1.29 1.60 -15.36
N ALA A 45 -2.34 0.79 -15.32
CA ALA A 45 -2.66 -0.17 -16.37
C ALA A 45 -2.90 0.53 -17.71
N SER A 46 -3.60 1.67 -17.72
CA SER A 46 -3.81 2.47 -18.92
C SER A 46 -2.51 3.06 -19.49
N LEU A 47 -1.58 3.47 -18.63
CA LEU A 47 -0.24 3.93 -19.04
C LEU A 47 0.58 2.79 -19.66
N ILE A 48 0.58 1.61 -19.03
CA ILE A 48 1.26 0.41 -19.54
C ILE A 48 0.65 -0.02 -20.89
N ALA A 49 -0.68 -0.02 -21.00
CA ALA A 49 -1.37 -0.31 -22.25
C ALA A 49 -0.99 0.67 -23.36
N SER A 50 -0.89 1.97 -23.03
CA SER A 50 -0.45 3.01 -23.96
C SER A 50 0.99 2.79 -24.43
N TYR A 51 1.90 2.40 -23.53
CA TYR A 51 3.27 2.03 -23.89
C TYR A 51 3.31 0.87 -24.89
N PHE A 52 2.59 -0.22 -24.61
CA PHE A 52 2.56 -1.38 -25.49
C PHE A 52 1.89 -1.07 -26.83
N TYR A 53 0.82 -0.28 -26.82
CA TYR A 53 0.18 0.20 -28.03
C TYR A 53 1.17 0.92 -28.94
N LEU A 54 1.95 1.88 -28.41
CA LEU A 54 2.98 2.58 -29.17
C LEU A 54 4.12 1.66 -29.62
N ARG A 55 4.54 0.72 -28.76
CA ARG A 55 5.60 -0.24 -29.07
C ARG A 55 5.23 -1.19 -30.21
N PHE A 56 3.97 -1.60 -30.32
CA PHE A 56 3.51 -2.45 -31.42
C PHE A 56 3.35 -1.68 -32.74
N GLN A 57 3.00 -0.39 -32.67
CA GLN A 57 2.86 0.46 -33.85
C GLN A 57 4.21 0.94 -34.43
N ASN A 58 5.30 0.83 -33.67
CA ASN A 58 6.64 1.25 -34.09
C ASN A 58 7.59 0.05 -34.19
N GLY A 59 8.08 -0.25 -35.40
CA GLY A 59 8.99 -1.37 -35.66
C GLY A 59 10.38 -1.22 -35.02
N GLN A 60 10.88 0.00 -34.88
CA GLN A 60 12.10 0.32 -34.14
C GLN A 60 11.75 0.93 -32.78
N TRP A 61 12.32 0.38 -31.71
CA TRP A 61 12.16 0.91 -30.36
C TRP A 61 13.46 0.71 -29.57
N PRO A 62 14.05 1.77 -28.97
CA PRO A 62 13.65 3.18 -28.99
C PRO A 62 13.73 3.80 -30.40
N PRO A 63 12.98 4.89 -30.69
CA PRO A 63 13.19 5.70 -31.89
C PRO A 63 14.67 6.10 -32.08
N ALA A 64 15.12 6.20 -33.34
CA ALA A 64 16.50 6.58 -33.65
C ALA A 64 16.85 7.95 -33.04
N GLY A 65 18.03 8.05 -32.41
CA GLY A 65 18.50 9.27 -31.73
C GLY A 65 18.27 9.32 -30.22
N ILE A 66 17.74 8.25 -29.61
CA ILE A 66 17.62 8.11 -28.16
C ILE A 66 18.59 7.02 -27.68
N ASP A 67 19.59 7.41 -26.91
CA ASP A 67 20.49 6.46 -26.25
C ASP A 67 19.69 5.53 -25.32
N ALA A 68 20.06 4.25 -25.30
CA ALA A 68 19.40 3.29 -24.42
C ALA A 68 19.55 3.77 -22.96
N PRO A 69 18.44 4.05 -22.24
CA PRO A 69 18.54 4.56 -20.88
C PRO A 69 19.24 3.52 -20.00
N SER A 70 20.17 3.96 -19.16
CA SER A 70 20.89 3.07 -18.25
C SER A 70 19.90 2.43 -17.28
N VAL A 71 19.76 1.11 -17.36
CA VAL A 71 18.83 0.34 -16.50
C VAL A 71 19.33 0.15 -15.08
N THR A 72 20.62 0.38 -14.83
CA THR A 72 21.28 0.14 -13.54
C THR A 72 20.71 1.00 -12.43
N LEU A 73 20.52 2.30 -12.67
CA LEU A 73 20.01 3.24 -11.68
C LEU A 73 18.54 2.96 -11.31
N PRO A 74 17.60 2.78 -12.26
CA PRO A 74 16.23 2.35 -11.98
C PRO A 74 16.15 1.04 -11.18
N LEU A 75 17.04 0.08 -11.47
CA LEU A 75 17.03 -1.23 -10.81
C LEU A 75 17.46 -1.13 -9.34
N VAL A 76 18.48 -0.33 -9.04
CA VAL A 76 18.92 -0.05 -7.67
C VAL A 76 17.82 0.69 -6.89
N LEU A 77 17.22 1.71 -7.51
CA LEU A 77 16.11 2.46 -6.91
C LEU A 77 14.91 1.56 -6.61
N THR A 78 14.54 0.68 -7.55
CA THR A 78 13.47 -0.32 -7.34
C THR A 78 13.82 -1.27 -6.20
N GLY A 79 15.09 -1.70 -6.10
CA GLY A 79 15.56 -2.54 -4.99
C GLY A 79 15.42 -1.86 -3.63
N VAL A 80 15.82 -0.58 -3.53
CA VAL A 80 15.64 0.23 -2.32
C VAL A 80 14.16 0.36 -1.97
N LEU A 81 13.29 0.61 -2.95
CA LEU A 81 11.85 0.68 -2.75
C LEU A 81 11.26 -0.63 -2.22
N VAL A 82 11.68 -1.78 -2.76
CA VAL A 82 11.22 -3.08 -2.26
C VAL A 82 11.73 -3.34 -0.84
N LEU A 83 12.96 -2.94 -0.52
CA LEU A 83 13.53 -3.05 0.82
C LEU A 83 12.74 -2.26 1.88
N THR A 84 12.11 -1.13 1.53
CA THR A 84 11.27 -0.36 2.46
C THR A 84 9.99 -1.08 2.89
N THR A 85 9.60 -2.13 2.15
CA THR A 85 8.43 -2.96 2.49
C THR A 85 8.67 -3.77 3.78
N ILE A 86 9.90 -4.20 4.02
CA ILE A 86 10.30 -5.03 5.18
C ILE A 86 10.00 -4.34 6.53
N PRO A 87 10.46 -3.11 6.81
CA PRO A 87 10.14 -2.43 8.07
C PRO A 87 8.65 -2.15 8.23
N MET A 88 7.92 -1.96 7.13
CA MET A 88 6.47 -1.73 7.17
C MET A 88 5.70 -2.98 7.62
N PHE A 89 6.06 -4.17 7.11
CA PHE A 89 5.53 -5.43 7.64
C PHE A 89 5.90 -5.64 9.11
N GLY A 90 7.13 -5.26 9.50
CA GLY A 90 7.56 -5.25 10.89
C GLY A 90 6.73 -4.33 11.78
N ALA A 91 6.32 -3.16 11.28
CA ALA A 91 5.48 -2.20 12.00
C ALA A 91 4.08 -2.78 12.25
N VAL A 92 3.49 -3.43 11.24
CA VAL A 92 2.20 -4.14 11.37
C VAL A 92 2.28 -5.28 12.39
N ALA A 93 3.37 -6.04 12.40
CA ALA A 93 3.58 -7.08 13.40
C ALA A 93 3.75 -6.49 14.82
N ALA A 94 4.45 -5.36 14.93
CA ALA A 94 4.68 -4.67 16.21
C ALA A 94 3.39 -4.04 16.78
N THR A 95 2.52 -3.47 15.94
CA THR A 95 1.20 -2.95 16.38
C THR A 95 0.29 -4.08 16.86
N ARG A 96 0.28 -5.22 16.16
CA ARG A 96 -0.44 -6.43 16.61
C ARG A 96 0.05 -6.96 17.95
N ALA A 97 1.36 -6.82 18.23
CA ALA A 97 1.96 -7.19 19.52
C ALA A 97 1.81 -6.12 20.62
N GLY A 98 1.06 -5.04 20.38
CA GLY A 98 0.84 -3.96 21.37
C GLY A 98 2.05 -3.05 21.61
N ARG A 99 3.15 -3.20 20.86
CA ARG A 99 4.40 -2.46 21.04
C ARG A 99 4.40 -1.15 20.25
N ARG A 100 3.55 -0.21 20.69
CA ARG A 100 3.29 1.09 20.02
C ARG A 100 4.56 1.89 19.69
N GLY A 101 5.53 1.96 20.62
CA GLY A 101 6.79 2.69 20.38
C GLY A 101 7.65 2.10 19.26
N ARG A 102 7.68 0.77 19.14
CA ARG A 102 8.43 0.06 18.09
C ARG A 102 7.76 0.20 16.72
N ALA A 103 6.43 0.25 16.70
CA ALA A 103 5.67 0.53 15.48
C ALA A 103 5.95 1.95 14.94
N TRP A 104 5.90 2.97 15.80
CA TRP A 104 6.23 4.35 15.40
C TRP A 104 7.68 4.49 14.92
N ALA A 105 8.64 3.86 15.59
CA ALA A 105 10.03 3.86 15.15
C ALA A 105 10.21 3.23 13.76
N LEU A 106 9.50 2.13 13.47
CA LEU A 106 9.56 1.47 12.16
C LEU A 106 8.87 2.30 11.05
N VAL A 107 7.77 2.98 11.37
CA VAL A 107 7.11 3.92 10.44
C VAL A 107 8.00 5.12 10.16
N ALA A 108 8.61 5.72 11.19
CA ALA A 108 9.54 6.84 11.03
C ALA A 108 10.76 6.44 10.20
N LEU A 109 11.31 5.24 10.44
CA LEU A 109 12.40 4.70 9.63
C LEU A 109 11.99 4.55 8.16
N ALA A 110 10.82 3.96 7.89
CA ALA A 110 10.30 3.83 6.52
C ALA A 110 10.13 5.20 5.84
N LEU A 111 9.64 6.20 6.58
CA LEU A 111 9.43 7.55 6.08
C LEU A 111 10.75 8.27 5.78
N VAL A 112 11.79 8.08 6.60
CA VAL A 112 13.14 8.60 6.34
C VAL A 112 13.75 7.94 5.10
N VAL A 113 13.65 6.62 4.98
CA VAL A 113 14.16 5.92 3.78
C VAL A 113 13.43 6.40 2.53
N GLN A 114 12.11 6.63 2.61
CA GLN A 114 11.34 7.16 1.50
C GLN A 114 11.68 8.62 1.17
N GLY A 115 11.96 9.44 2.19
CA GLY A 115 12.40 10.82 2.01
C GLY A 115 13.79 10.95 1.41
N VAL A 116 14.67 9.96 1.63
CA VAL A 116 16.00 9.88 0.98
C VAL A 116 15.88 9.38 -0.47
N TYR A 117 14.82 8.64 -0.78
CA TYR A 117 14.56 8.08 -2.10
C TYR A 117 13.97 9.10 -3.10
N LEU A 118 13.14 10.02 -2.62
CA LEU A 118 12.50 11.10 -3.41
C LEU A 118 13.50 12.18 -3.81
#